data_AF-A0A6A5H0D4-F1
#
_entry.id   AF-A0A6A5H0D4-F1
#
_cell.length_a   1.000
_cell.length_b   1.000
_cell.length_c   1.000
_cell.angle_alpha   90.00
_cell.angle_beta   90.00
_cell.angle_gamma   90.00
#
_symmetry.space_group_name_H-M   'P 1'
#
loop_
_entity.id
_entity.type
_entity.pdbx_description
1 polymer ?
#
loop_
_entity_poly.entity_id
_entity_poly.type
_entity_poly.pdbx_seq_one_letter_code
_entity_poly.pdbx_strand_id
1 'polypeptide(L)'
;MLKDQMARDVNLKLLDDSQTIIGRQELRSILVFAPPGVWRTRKPPSEEEIAGAGTVEAYYELKEPLSRHQDSDEDVFLPKQFPPAIAFLDARFPGIREMYRRELREKFQDIESKGPINRKGVDYMIDMFNNVQSNVRFATLAAVMHQC
;
A
#
# COMPACT_ATOMS: atom_id res chain seq x y z
N MET A 1 29.06 13.33 4.18
CA MET A 1 28.60 13.62 2.81
C MET A 1 28.03 12.40 2.08
N LEU A 2 28.80 11.37 1.71
CA LEU A 2 28.23 10.18 1.04
C LEU A 2 27.30 9.36 1.95
N LYS A 3 27.69 9.15 3.22
CA LYS A 3 26.88 8.39 4.19
C LYS A 3 25.53 9.05 4.47
N ASP A 4 25.52 10.38 4.61
CA ASP A 4 24.29 11.13 4.91
C ASP A 4 23.33 11.09 3.72
N GLN A 5 23.86 11.19 2.51
CA GLN A 5 23.09 11.05 1.28
C GLN A 5 22.48 9.64 1.15
N MET A 6 23.28 8.59 1.38
CA MET A 6 22.79 7.21 1.36
C MET A 6 21.72 6.96 2.43
N ALA A 7 21.90 7.49 3.64
CA ALA A 7 20.91 7.38 4.71
C ALA A 7 19.59 8.07 4.34
N ARG A 8 19.66 9.27 3.74
CA ARG A 8 18.49 9.98 3.22
C ARG A 8 17.75 9.16 2.17
N ASP A 9 18.46 8.60 1.20
CA ASP A 9 17.86 7.83 0.12
C ASP A 9 17.18 6.56 0.65
N VAL A 10 17.86 5.81 1.53
CA VAL A 10 17.27 4.61 2.18
C VAL A 10 16.03 4.98 3.00
N ASN A 11 16.08 6.07 3.77
CA ASN A 11 14.95 6.51 4.58
C ASN A 11 13.74 6.93 3.73
N LEU A 12 13.97 7.61 2.59
CA LEU A 12 12.89 7.98 1.66
C LEU A 12 12.25 6.74 1.02
N LYS A 13 13.05 5.73 0.65
CA LYS A 13 12.53 4.45 0.13
C LYS A 13 11.71 3.71 1.18
N LEU A 14 12.25 3.58 2.40
CA LEU A 14 11.57 2.94 3.52
C LEU A 14 10.26 3.66 3.88
N LEU A 15 10.24 4.99 3.81
CA LEU A 15 9.03 5.78 4.01
C LEU A 15 7.97 5.45 2.96
N ASP A 16 8.30 5.56 1.67
CA ASP A 16 7.37 5.33 0.55
C ASP A 16 6.74 3.91 0.59
N ASP A 17 7.57 2.90 0.86
CA ASP A 17 7.14 1.51 0.93
C ASP A 17 6.33 1.23 2.20
N SER A 18 6.75 1.74 3.37
CA SER A 18 6.02 1.54 4.62
C SER A 18 4.63 2.15 4.56
N GLN A 19 4.49 3.34 3.95
CA GLN A 19 3.18 3.94 3.69
C GLN A 19 2.31 3.10 2.76
N THR A 20 2.91 2.52 1.72
CA THR A 20 2.22 1.62 0.80
C THR A 20 1.72 0.36 1.52
N ILE A 21 2.54 -0.21 2.40
CA ILE A 21 2.16 -1.36 3.25
C ILE A 21 1.00 -0.98 4.16
N ILE A 22 1.08 0.16 4.85
CA ILE A 22 0.01 0.65 5.72
C ILE A 22 -1.30 0.80 4.94
N GLY A 23 -1.28 1.48 3.80
CA GLY A 23 -2.48 1.68 3.01
C GLY A 23 -3.09 0.36 2.50
N ARG A 24 -2.25 -0.62 2.12
CA ARG A 24 -2.72 -1.96 1.75
C ARG A 24 -3.37 -2.69 2.92
N GLN A 25 -2.82 -2.57 4.13
CA GLN A 25 -3.42 -3.14 5.32
C GLN A 25 -4.82 -2.57 5.56
N GLU A 26 -4.98 -1.25 5.45
CA GLU A 26 -6.30 -0.61 5.60
C GLU A 26 -7.25 -1.04 4.47
N LEU A 27 -6.78 -1.09 3.21
CA LEU A 27 -7.58 -1.56 2.08
C LEU A 27 -8.06 -3.00 2.29
N ARG A 28 -7.18 -3.94 2.61
CA ARG A 28 -7.58 -5.34 2.86
C ARG A 28 -8.56 -5.47 4.03
N SER A 29 -8.35 -4.70 5.09
CA SER A 29 -9.30 -4.63 6.20
C SER A 29 -10.68 -4.15 5.76
N ILE A 30 -10.74 -3.15 4.86
CA ILE A 30 -12.00 -2.64 4.31
C ILE A 30 -12.73 -3.67 3.47
N LEU A 31 -12.01 -4.40 2.63
CA LEU A 31 -12.56 -5.45 1.75
C LEU A 31 -12.83 -6.76 2.50
N VAL A 32 -12.53 -6.84 3.80
CA VAL A 32 -12.67 -8.04 4.65
C VAL A 32 -11.82 -9.21 4.12
N PHE A 33 -10.64 -8.88 3.59
CA PHE A 33 -9.64 -9.85 3.14
C PHE A 33 -8.63 -10.12 4.26
N ALA A 34 -7.97 -11.28 4.20
CA ALA A 34 -6.88 -11.63 5.10
C ALA A 34 -5.80 -10.53 5.10
N PRO A 35 -5.03 -10.33 6.17
CA PRO A 35 -3.95 -9.33 6.17
C PRO A 35 -2.94 -9.58 5.03
N PRO A 36 -2.21 -8.53 4.58
CA PRO A 36 -1.19 -8.71 3.56
C PRO A 36 -0.16 -9.77 3.97
N GLY A 37 0.19 -10.66 3.03
CA GLY A 37 1.27 -11.62 3.23
C GLY A 37 2.64 -10.95 3.37
N VAL A 38 3.68 -11.77 3.59
CA VAL A 38 5.06 -11.26 3.70
C VAL A 38 5.43 -10.46 2.45
N TRP A 39 5.92 -9.25 2.66
CA TRP A 39 6.38 -8.37 1.60
C TRP A 39 7.51 -9.02 0.82
N ARG A 40 7.34 -9.12 -0.50
CA ARG A 40 8.30 -9.74 -1.44
C ARG A 40 8.18 -9.07 -2.80
N THR A 41 9.25 -9.14 -3.59
CA THR A 41 9.21 -8.83 -5.01
C THR A 41 8.16 -9.71 -5.69
N ARG A 42 7.36 -9.13 -6.57
CA ARG A 42 6.31 -9.83 -7.30
C ARG A 42 6.49 -9.58 -8.78
N LYS A 43 6.40 -10.64 -9.57
CA LYS A 43 6.22 -10.50 -11.01
C LYS A 43 4.75 -10.12 -11.28
N PRO A 44 4.48 -9.28 -12.28
CA PRO A 44 3.12 -9.06 -12.75
C PRO A 44 2.47 -10.41 -13.12
N PRO A 45 1.21 -10.66 -12.71
CA PRO A 45 0.51 -11.88 -13.07
C PRO A 45 0.16 -11.90 -14.56
N SER A 46 0.03 -13.10 -15.15
CA SER A 46 -0.47 -13.26 -16.53
C SER A 46 -1.99 -13.07 -16.61
N GLU A 47 -2.50 -12.83 -17.82
CA GLU A 47 -3.96 -12.70 -18.05
C GLU A 47 -4.70 -14.00 -17.69
N GLU A 48 -4.08 -15.16 -17.95
CA GLU A 48 -4.63 -16.47 -17.59
C GLU A 48 -4.70 -16.67 -16.07
N GLU A 49 -3.68 -16.23 -15.32
CA GLU A 49 -3.69 -16.27 -13.85
C GLU A 49 -4.82 -15.40 -13.28
N ILE A 50 -4.97 -14.17 -13.81
CA ILE A 50 -6.05 -13.25 -13.42
C ILE A 50 -7.42 -13.85 -13.76
N ALA A 51 -7.59 -14.40 -14.95
CA ALA A 51 -8.84 -15.02 -15.38
C ALA A 51 -9.21 -16.21 -14.49
N GLY A 52 -8.23 -17.07 -14.19
CA GLY A 52 -8.34 -18.30 -13.42
C GLY A 52 -8.51 -18.12 -11.90
N ALA A 53 -8.48 -16.90 -11.37
CA ALA A 53 -8.63 -16.65 -9.93
C ALA A 53 -9.96 -17.19 -9.37
N GLY A 54 -9.91 -18.21 -8.50
CA GLY A 54 -11.09 -18.91 -8.00
C GLY A 54 -11.98 -18.11 -7.03
N THR A 55 -11.46 -17.04 -6.43
CA THR A 55 -12.18 -16.17 -5.50
C THR A 55 -11.90 -14.69 -5.79
N VAL A 56 -12.74 -13.80 -5.27
CA VAL A 56 -12.54 -12.34 -5.40
C VAL A 56 -11.28 -11.90 -4.62
N GLU A 57 -10.98 -12.52 -3.49
CA GLU A 57 -9.75 -12.26 -2.75
C GLU A 57 -8.50 -12.74 -3.51
N ALA A 58 -8.54 -13.93 -4.12
CA ALA A 58 -7.43 -14.40 -4.96
C ALA A 58 -7.22 -13.48 -6.19
N TYR A 59 -8.31 -12.97 -6.77
CA TYR A 59 -8.25 -11.95 -7.82
C TYR A 59 -7.59 -10.66 -7.33
N TYR A 60 -7.98 -10.17 -6.15
CA TYR A 60 -7.34 -9.02 -5.52
C TYR A 60 -5.86 -9.28 -5.26
N GLU A 61 -5.48 -10.45 -4.77
CA GLU A 61 -4.08 -10.79 -4.47
C GLU A 61 -3.17 -10.74 -5.69
N LEU A 62 -3.67 -11.11 -6.88
CA LEU A 62 -2.93 -11.00 -8.13
C LEU A 62 -2.75 -9.54 -8.54
N LYS A 63 -3.77 -8.70 -8.34
CA LYS A 63 -3.78 -7.29 -8.76
C LYS A 63 -3.38 -6.31 -7.65
N GLU A 64 -2.99 -6.82 -6.48
CA GLU A 64 -2.78 -6.01 -5.30
C GLU A 64 -1.72 -4.93 -5.58
N PRO A 65 -2.00 -3.65 -5.27
CA PRO A 65 -1.07 -2.57 -5.56
C PRO A 65 0.33 -2.84 -4.99
N LEU A 66 1.34 -2.69 -5.84
CA LEU A 66 2.74 -2.87 -5.47
C LEU A 66 3.36 -1.51 -5.15
N SER A 67 4.35 -1.49 -4.25
CA SER A 67 5.20 -0.29 -4.17
C SER A 67 6.14 -0.20 -5.35
N ARG A 68 6.71 1.00 -5.57
CA ARG A 68 7.72 1.25 -6.61
C ARG A 68 8.92 0.31 -6.54
N HIS A 69 9.30 -0.15 -5.35
CA HIS A 69 10.44 -1.03 -5.13
C HIS A 69 10.08 -2.52 -5.09
N GLN A 70 8.79 -2.87 -5.14
CA GLN A 70 8.36 -4.27 -5.34
C GLN A 70 8.26 -4.65 -6.81
N ASP A 71 8.04 -3.66 -7.67
CA ASP A 71 7.89 -3.79 -9.13
C ASP A 71 9.22 -3.56 -9.87
N SER A 72 10.31 -3.25 -9.14
CA SER A 72 11.63 -3.03 -9.72
C SER A 72 12.65 -4.08 -9.25
N ASP A 73 13.59 -4.40 -10.14
CA ASP A 73 14.82 -5.15 -9.82
C ASP A 73 15.82 -4.29 -9.03
N GLU A 74 15.39 -3.19 -8.40
CA GLU A 74 16.31 -2.32 -7.65
C GLU A 74 16.90 -3.04 -6.43
N ASP A 75 18.23 -3.01 -6.33
CA ASP A 75 19.09 -3.77 -5.39
C ASP A 75 18.83 -3.54 -3.88
N VAL A 76 17.85 -2.72 -3.48
CA VAL A 76 17.65 -2.35 -2.07
C VAL A 76 16.32 -2.87 -1.53
N PHE A 77 16.21 -4.19 -1.47
CA PHE A 77 15.13 -4.87 -0.75
C PHE A 77 15.49 -5.00 0.74
N LEU A 78 14.79 -4.27 1.61
CA LEU A 78 15.02 -4.24 3.07
C LEU A 78 13.80 -4.75 3.88
N PRO A 79 13.34 -5.99 3.68
CA PRO A 79 12.11 -6.51 4.28
C PRO A 79 12.11 -6.45 5.80
N LYS A 80 13.30 -6.62 6.40
CA LYS A 80 13.50 -6.58 7.86
C LYS A 80 13.31 -5.18 8.45
N GLN A 81 13.37 -4.13 7.62
CA GLN A 81 13.25 -2.74 8.06
C GLN A 81 11.81 -2.23 8.01
N PHE A 82 10.89 -2.90 7.31
CA PHE A 82 9.49 -2.45 7.26
C PHE A 82 8.76 -2.53 8.60
N PRO A 83 8.83 -3.62 9.40
CA PRO A 83 8.16 -3.65 10.69
C PRO A 83 8.55 -2.50 11.63
N PRO A 84 9.84 -2.20 11.88
CA PRO A 84 10.21 -1.06 12.71
C PRO A 84 9.87 0.29 12.06
N ALA A 85 9.97 0.44 10.73
CA ALA A 85 9.59 1.68 10.05
C ALA A 85 8.08 1.97 10.15
N ILE A 86 7.24 0.94 9.98
CA ILE A 86 5.78 1.05 10.17
C ILE A 86 5.46 1.42 11.62
N ALA A 87 6.10 0.75 12.60
CA ALA A 87 5.91 1.08 14.01
C ALA A 87 6.30 2.53 14.33
N PHE A 88 7.38 3.03 13.73
CA PHE A 88 7.77 4.44 13.84
C PHE A 88 6.71 5.38 13.26
N LEU A 89 6.19 5.09 12.06
CA LEU A 89 5.15 5.90 11.42
C LEU A 89 3.84 5.89 12.22
N ASP A 90 3.41 4.73 12.72
CA ASP A 90 2.21 4.60 13.54
C ASP A 90 2.32 5.42 14.84
N ALA A 91 3.50 5.46 15.45
CA ALA A 91 3.74 6.24 16.66
C ALA A 91 3.84 7.75 16.40
N ARG A 92 4.52 8.15 15.33
CA ARG A 92 4.85 9.57 15.06
C ARG A 92 3.79 10.29 14.23
N PHE A 93 3.14 9.55 13.34
CA PHE A 93 2.18 10.06 12.36
C PHE A 93 0.94 9.16 12.27
N PRO A 94 0.20 8.96 13.39
CA PRO A 94 -0.98 8.09 13.40
C PRO A 94 -2.06 8.50 12.38
N GLY A 95 -2.07 9.78 11.98
CA GLY A 95 -2.95 10.32 10.95
C GLY A 95 -2.81 9.63 9.58
N ILE A 96 -1.68 8.98 9.27
CA ILE A 96 -1.50 8.24 8.01
C ILE A 96 -2.54 7.11 7.90
N ARG A 97 -2.69 6.29 8.95
CA ARG A 97 -3.69 5.22 8.98
C ARG A 97 -5.10 5.78 8.89
N GLU A 98 -5.36 6.85 9.65
CA GLU A 98 -6.68 7.46 9.67
C GLU A 98 -7.09 8.02 8.30
N MET A 99 -6.16 8.66 7.57
CA MET A 99 -6.41 9.13 6.21
C MET A 99 -6.74 7.97 5.27
N TYR A 100 -5.93 6.90 5.24
CA TYR A 100 -6.23 5.73 4.40
C TYR A 100 -7.59 5.13 4.74
N ARG A 101 -7.84 4.87 6.03
CA ARG A 101 -9.07 4.25 6.50
C ARG A 101 -10.29 5.07 6.12
N ARG A 102 -10.29 6.37 6.42
CA ARG A 102 -11.42 7.26 6.17
C ARG A 102 -11.72 7.34 4.67
N GLU A 103 -10.72 7.72 3.88
CA GLU A 103 -10.90 7.96 2.44
C GLU A 103 -11.34 6.68 1.72
N LEU A 104 -10.70 5.54 2.01
CA LEU A 104 -11.07 4.27 1.38
C LEU A 104 -12.43 3.76 1.86
N ARG A 105 -12.79 3.96 3.15
CA ARG A 105 -14.10 3.56 3.66
C ARG A 105 -15.22 4.34 2.98
N GLU A 106 -15.04 5.65 2.81
CA GLU A 106 -15.98 6.50 2.07
C GLU A 106 -16.20 5.98 0.64
N LYS A 107 -15.12 5.59 -0.08
CA LYS A 107 -15.26 5.01 -1.43
C LYS A 107 -15.93 3.65 -1.43
N PHE A 108 -15.75 2.85 -0.39
CA PHE A 108 -16.28 1.50 -0.30
C PHE A 108 -17.78 1.43 0.03
N GLN A 109 -18.33 2.42 0.74
CA GLN A 109 -19.75 2.44 1.16
C GLN A 109 -20.74 2.22 0.01
N ASP A 110 -20.47 2.82 -1.15
CA ASP A 110 -21.32 2.69 -2.34
C ASP A 110 -21.27 1.31 -2.99
N ILE A 111 -20.17 0.57 -2.78
CA ILE A 111 -20.03 -0.82 -3.25
C ILE A 111 -20.71 -1.76 -2.27
N GLU A 112 -20.44 -1.57 -0.97
CA GLU A 112 -20.96 -2.41 0.11
C GLU A 112 -22.50 -2.41 0.15
N SER A 113 -23.12 -1.26 -0.06
CA SER A 113 -24.59 -1.13 -0.12
C SER A 113 -25.24 -1.89 -1.28
N LYS A 114 -24.48 -2.24 -2.32
CA LYS A 114 -24.95 -2.97 -3.51
C LYS A 114 -24.75 -4.48 -3.42
N GLY A 115 -24.17 -4.97 -2.32
CA GLY A 115 -23.97 -6.39 -2.04
C GLY A 115 -22.49 -6.78 -1.91
N PRO A 116 -22.20 -8.11 -1.91
CA PRO A 116 -20.84 -8.61 -1.75
C PRO A 116 -19.89 -8.07 -2.84
N ILE A 117 -18.64 -7.78 -2.44
CA ILE A 117 -17.63 -7.30 -3.37
C ILE A 117 -17.38 -8.31 -4.50
N ASN A 118 -17.32 -7.80 -5.73
CA ASN A 118 -16.99 -8.56 -6.93
C ASN A 118 -15.69 -8.03 -7.56
N ARG A 119 -15.22 -8.67 -8.64
CA ARG A 119 -13.98 -8.27 -9.33
C ARG A 119 -13.98 -6.80 -9.80
N LYS A 120 -15.12 -6.29 -10.28
CA LYS A 120 -15.25 -4.86 -10.67
C LYS A 120 -15.14 -3.92 -9.47
N GLY A 121 -15.71 -4.30 -8.33
CA GLY A 121 -15.56 -3.58 -7.07
C GLY A 121 -14.11 -3.57 -6.58
N VAL A 122 -13.39 -4.69 -6.74
CA VAL A 122 -11.96 -4.77 -6.47
C VAL A 122 -11.17 -3.81 -7.36
N ASP A 123 -11.41 -3.81 -8.68
CA ASP A 123 -10.72 -2.91 -9.61
C ASP A 123 -10.93 -1.44 -9.22
N TYR A 124 -12.18 -1.07 -8.94
CA TYR A 124 -12.50 0.29 -8.47
C TYR A 124 -11.77 0.64 -7.18
N MET A 125 -11.74 -0.25 -6.19
CA MET A 125 -11.08 0.02 -4.92
C MET A 125 -9.56 0.11 -5.04
N ILE A 126 -8.96 -0.62 -5.98
CA ILE A 126 -7.55 -0.50 -6.34
C ILE A 126 -7.27 0.89 -6.95
N ASP A 127 -8.12 1.35 -7.88
CA ASP A 127 -7.98 2.69 -8.46
C ASP A 127 -8.10 3.78 -7.40
N MET A 128 -9.06 3.65 -6.48
CA MET A 128 -9.23 4.58 -5.37
C MET A 128 -8.04 4.57 -4.42
N PHE A 129 -7.46 3.40 -4.16
CA PHE A 129 -6.23 3.28 -3.39
C PHE A 129 -5.07 4.06 -4.02
N ASN A 130 -4.86 3.94 -5.33
CA ASN A 130 -3.77 4.66 -6.01
C ASN A 130 -3.93 6.18 -5.88
N ASN A 131 -5.17 6.68 -5.95
CA ASN A 131 -5.49 8.10 -5.74
C ASN A 131 -5.19 8.55 -4.30
N VAL A 132 -5.68 7.80 -3.30
CA VAL A 132 -5.46 8.11 -1.88
C VAL A 132 -3.97 8.04 -1.53
N GLN A 133 -3.27 7.01 -2.02
CA GLN A 133 -1.84 6.83 -1.78
C GLN A 133 -1.03 8.00 -2.32
N SER A 134 -1.36 8.51 -3.51
CA SER A 134 -0.71 9.70 -4.05
C SER A 134 -0.85 10.89 -3.10
N ASN A 135 -2.06 11.16 -2.61
CA ASN A 135 -2.32 12.27 -1.68
C ASN A 135 -1.59 12.10 -0.34
N VAL A 136 -1.61 10.91 0.25
CA VAL A 136 -0.95 10.61 1.53
C VAL A 136 0.58 10.74 1.41
N ARG A 137 1.16 10.26 0.30
CA ARG A 137 2.61 10.39 0.01
C ARG A 137 3.02 11.85 -0.05
N PHE A 138 2.29 12.69 -0.80
CA PHE A 138 2.57 14.13 -0.87
C PHE A 138 2.51 14.80 0.50
N ALA A 139 1.44 14.56 1.26
CA ALA A 139 1.26 15.16 2.59
C ALA A 139 2.37 14.75 3.57
N THR A 140 2.80 13.48 3.52
CA THR A 140 3.81 12.96 4.46
C THR A 140 5.21 13.43 4.09
N LEU A 141 5.55 13.45 2.80
CA LEU A 141 6.84 14.02 2.34
C LEU A 141 6.97 15.48 2.76
N ALA A 142 5.92 16.29 2.59
CA ALA A 142 5.92 17.67 3.06
C ALA A 142 6.13 17.74 4.59
N ALA A 143 5.40 16.94 5.37
CA ALA A 143 5.53 16.93 6.83
C ALA A 143 6.93 16.52 7.31
N VAL A 144 7.56 15.54 6.67
CA VAL A 144 8.91 15.08 7.01
C VAL A 144 9.96 16.11 6.60
N MET A 145 9.82 16.77 5.44
CA MET A 145 10.77 17.81 4.99
C MET A 145 10.68 19.12 5.78
N HIS A 146 9.54 19.43 6.39
CA HIS A 146 9.39 20.61 7.26
C HIS A 146 9.82 20.38 8.72
N GLN A 147 10.12 19.13 9.11
CA GLN A 147 10.58 18.77 10.46
C GLN A 147 12.10 18.49 10.55
N CYS A 148 12.82 18.61 9.43
CA CYS A 148 14.29 18.52 9.34
C CYS A 148 14.88 19.88 8.98
#